data_AF-A0A8I6RXH3-F1
#
_entry.id   AF-A0A8I6RXH3-F1
#
_cell.length_a   1.000
_cell.length_b   1.000
_cell.length_c   1.000
_cell.angle_alpha   90.00
_cell.angle_beta   90.00
_cell.angle_gamma   90.00
#
_symmetry.space_group_name_H-M   'P 1'
#
loop_
_entity.id
_entity.type
_entity.pdbx_description
1 polymer ?
#
loop_
_entity_poly.entity_id
_entity_poly.type
_entity_poly.pdbx_seq_one_letter_code
_entity_poly.pdbx_strand_id
1 'polypeptide(L)'
;MAPTVTDDGEAVDDRFFGEGPPDFPHDDCKLLRSRMRKEEDPTSPDHFRETENNLFEEKLKLKKPRFIWRNAIVLLVLHVLAVYNFFNYITKIKLLTFGFTLLCTVMAGLGVTAGAHRLYTHRAYKAKPPLEVILLIFYSMAGMNTMYDWVRDHRVHHKYSETDADPHNAKRGFFFSHCGWLTQTKHPEVLRKGAQIDMSDITNNPLVSFHQKHFLKLQLLFCFIIPSIIPPLFWNESWALAFWVNSTVRYCIVLNSTWLVNSAAHIYGYKPYEANISPTQNWLVAFFAMGEGWHNYHHVFPWDYKADEFGPHALNFTTFVIDCFAKIGWAYDLKQPSKELVWRTAVNRGDGSHHSLKKNS
;
A
#
# COMPACT_ATOMS: atom_id res chain seq x y z
N MET A 1 13.94 -26.56 -44.87
CA MET A 1 14.06 -25.09 -44.97
C MET A 1 13.09 -24.48 -43.97
N ALA A 2 13.64 -23.64 -43.08
CA ALA A 2 12.98 -22.79 -42.06
C ALA A 2 12.11 -23.47 -40.98
N PRO A 3 12.49 -23.42 -39.69
CA PRO A 3 11.53 -23.55 -38.59
C PRO A 3 10.94 -22.18 -38.25
N THR A 4 9.60 -22.14 -38.19
CA THR A 4 8.80 -21.08 -37.59
C THR A 4 9.02 -21.06 -36.08
N VAL A 5 9.49 -19.92 -35.57
CA VAL A 5 9.63 -19.64 -34.14
C VAL A 5 8.27 -19.15 -33.63
N THR A 6 7.67 -19.87 -32.69
CA THR A 6 6.55 -19.39 -31.87
C THR A 6 7.12 -18.54 -30.74
N ASP A 7 6.80 -17.25 -30.76
CA ASP A 7 7.28 -16.23 -29.83
C ASP A 7 6.27 -16.08 -28.68
N ASP A 8 6.18 -17.09 -27.82
CA ASP A 8 5.35 -17.07 -26.62
C ASP A 8 6.25 -16.99 -25.38
N GLY A 9 6.99 -15.89 -25.26
CA GLY A 9 7.73 -15.52 -24.05
C GLY A 9 6.78 -14.98 -22.98
N GLU A 10 6.11 -15.88 -22.25
CA GLU A 10 5.28 -15.54 -21.09
C GLU A 10 6.14 -15.09 -19.90
N ALA A 11 6.25 -13.77 -19.70
CA ALA A 11 6.53 -13.19 -18.39
C ALA A 11 5.21 -12.72 -17.77
N VAL A 12 4.58 -13.59 -16.98
CA VAL A 12 3.40 -13.27 -16.17
C VAL A 12 3.87 -12.51 -14.93
N ASP A 13 3.41 -11.28 -14.79
CA ASP A 13 3.71 -10.40 -13.65
C ASP A 13 2.85 -10.81 -12.44
N ASP A 14 3.31 -11.81 -11.70
CA ASP A 14 2.57 -12.59 -10.71
C ASP A 14 2.61 -11.99 -9.27
N ARG A 15 2.40 -10.68 -9.16
CA ARG A 15 2.67 -9.89 -7.93
C ARG A 15 1.69 -10.05 -6.76
N PHE A 16 0.70 -10.93 -6.85
CA PHE A 16 -0.22 -11.19 -5.73
C PHE A 16 0.30 -12.24 -4.74
N PHE A 17 1.31 -13.05 -5.14
CA PHE A 17 1.88 -14.13 -4.31
C PHE A 17 3.42 -14.14 -4.21
N GLY A 18 4.07 -13.03 -4.53
CA GLY A 18 5.47 -12.81 -4.14
C GLY A 18 6.50 -13.55 -4.99
N GLU A 19 6.42 -13.45 -6.32
CA GLU A 19 7.62 -13.65 -7.12
C GLU A 19 8.47 -12.36 -7.09
N GLY A 20 9.76 -12.51 -6.82
CA GLY A 20 10.73 -11.42 -6.80
C GLY A 20 10.89 -10.76 -8.18
N PRO A 21 11.74 -9.74 -8.32
CA PRO A 21 11.95 -9.10 -9.62
C PRO A 21 12.42 -10.15 -10.64
N PRO A 22 11.91 -10.14 -11.89
CA PRO A 22 12.39 -11.05 -12.91
C PRO A 22 13.87 -10.79 -13.18
N ASP A 23 14.67 -11.86 -13.27
CA ASP A 23 15.96 -11.80 -13.95
C ASP A 23 15.72 -11.28 -15.37
N PHE A 24 16.38 -10.18 -15.72
CA PHE A 24 16.26 -9.55 -17.03
C PHE A 24 16.61 -10.57 -18.14
N PRO A 25 15.82 -10.69 -19.22
CA PRO A 25 16.14 -11.60 -20.31
C PRO A 25 17.41 -11.12 -21.02
N HIS A 26 18.53 -11.79 -20.75
CA HIS A 26 19.84 -11.48 -21.32
C HIS A 26 19.90 -11.74 -22.85
N ASP A 27 18.88 -12.39 -23.41
CA ASP A 27 18.87 -12.89 -24.78
C ASP A 27 18.23 -11.93 -25.81
N ASP A 28 17.26 -11.11 -25.42
CA ASP A 28 16.69 -10.07 -26.30
C ASP A 28 17.71 -8.98 -26.66
N CYS A 29 18.62 -8.69 -25.72
CA CYS A 29 19.75 -7.78 -25.93
C CYS A 29 20.75 -8.33 -26.98
N LYS A 30 20.92 -9.65 -27.11
CA LYS A 30 21.86 -10.24 -28.09
C LYS A 30 21.30 -10.18 -29.51
N LEU A 31 19.99 -10.37 -29.69
CA LEU A 31 19.33 -10.33 -31.00
C LEU A 31 19.26 -8.90 -31.56
N LEU A 32 19.09 -7.89 -30.70
CA LEU A 32 19.14 -6.48 -31.09
C LEU A 32 20.56 -6.02 -31.40
N ARG A 33 21.56 -6.42 -30.61
CA ARG A 33 22.99 -6.14 -30.87
C ARG A 33 23.51 -6.75 -32.16
N SER A 34 22.94 -7.86 -32.64
CA SER A 34 23.33 -8.48 -33.92
C SER A 34 22.68 -7.80 -35.13
N ARG A 35 21.48 -7.23 -34.99
CA ARG A 35 20.82 -6.42 -36.03
C ARG A 35 21.41 -5.01 -36.17
N MET A 36 21.86 -4.40 -35.08
CA MET A 36 22.44 -3.04 -35.08
C MET A 36 23.92 -2.98 -35.48
N ARG A 37 24.60 -4.12 -35.62
CA ARG A 37 25.99 -4.17 -36.12
C ARG A 37 26.09 -4.02 -37.65
N LYS A 38 24.96 -3.79 -38.34
CA LYS A 38 24.86 -3.64 -39.80
C LYS A 38 24.60 -2.20 -40.29
N GLU A 39 24.45 -1.24 -39.38
CA GLU A 39 24.36 0.18 -39.72
C GLU A 39 25.48 0.92 -38.99
N GLU A 40 26.33 1.61 -39.74
CA GLU A 40 27.57 2.21 -39.26
C GLU A 40 27.33 3.45 -38.37
N ASP A 41 28.06 3.41 -37.24
CA ASP A 41 28.56 4.46 -36.34
C ASP A 41 27.59 5.42 -35.60
N PRO A 42 27.52 5.29 -34.25
CA PRO A 42 27.31 6.45 -33.39
C PRO A 42 28.31 6.52 -32.22
N THR A 43 29.08 7.60 -32.22
CA THR A 43 29.87 8.08 -31.09
C THR A 43 28.96 8.63 -29.97
N SER A 44 28.67 7.83 -28.94
CA SER A 44 28.72 8.13 -27.48
C SER A 44 27.82 7.17 -26.69
N PRO A 45 28.25 6.62 -25.54
CA PRO A 45 27.42 5.74 -24.68
C PRO A 45 26.10 6.37 -24.21
N ASP A 46 26.04 7.70 -24.16
CA ASP A 46 24.87 8.45 -23.70
C ASP A 46 23.76 8.46 -24.76
N HIS A 47 24.12 8.55 -26.04
CA HIS A 47 23.14 8.51 -27.13
C HIS A 47 22.50 7.12 -27.29
N PHE A 48 23.28 6.05 -27.06
CA PHE A 48 22.75 4.68 -26.99
C PHE A 48 21.74 4.49 -25.85
N ARG A 49 22.06 4.98 -24.64
CA ARG A 49 21.12 4.92 -23.50
C ARG A 49 19.86 5.73 -23.76
N GLU A 50 20.00 6.90 -24.36
CA GLU A 50 18.87 7.76 -24.68
C GLU A 50 17.94 7.11 -25.71
N THR A 51 18.50 6.45 -26.72
CA THR A 51 17.73 5.74 -27.77
C THR A 51 17.05 4.47 -27.22
N GLU A 52 17.74 3.68 -26.38
CA GLU A 52 17.14 2.52 -25.69
C GLU A 52 16.00 2.96 -24.76
N ASN A 53 16.20 4.03 -24.00
CA ASN A 53 15.17 4.61 -23.15
C ASN A 53 13.98 5.07 -23.99
N ASN A 54 14.19 5.77 -25.10
CA ASN A 54 13.11 6.25 -25.97
C ASN A 54 12.29 5.11 -26.61
N LEU A 55 12.93 4.02 -27.02
CA LEU A 55 12.24 2.83 -27.56
C LEU A 55 11.46 2.06 -26.48
N PHE A 56 12.03 1.97 -25.28
CA PHE A 56 11.34 1.39 -24.12
C PHE A 56 10.12 2.23 -23.71
N GLU A 57 10.28 3.55 -23.72
CA GLU A 57 9.23 4.54 -23.47
C GLU A 57 8.09 4.46 -24.48
N GLU A 58 8.39 4.31 -25.77
CA GLU A 58 7.39 4.15 -26.82
C GLU A 58 6.64 2.81 -26.69
N LYS A 59 7.36 1.71 -26.43
CA LYS A 59 6.74 0.39 -26.17
C LYS A 59 5.85 0.38 -24.93
N LEU A 60 6.22 1.14 -23.89
CA LEU A 60 5.41 1.29 -22.68
C LEU A 60 4.15 2.09 -22.97
N LYS A 61 4.23 3.25 -23.62
CA LYS A 61 3.07 4.10 -23.97
C LYS A 61 1.99 3.35 -24.76
N LEU A 62 2.37 2.35 -25.54
CA LEU A 62 1.45 1.57 -26.38
C LEU A 62 0.74 0.41 -25.64
N LYS A 63 1.21 0.00 -24.45
CA LYS A 63 0.61 -1.13 -23.71
C LYS A 63 -0.57 -0.67 -22.84
N LYS A 64 -1.79 -0.91 -23.33
CA LYS A 64 -3.01 -0.74 -22.51
C LYS A 64 -3.00 -1.71 -21.31
N PRO A 65 -3.48 -1.30 -20.13
CA PRO A 65 -3.70 -2.20 -19.00
C PRO A 65 -4.50 -3.44 -19.41
N ARG A 66 -4.02 -4.63 -19.05
CA ARG A 66 -4.69 -5.91 -19.31
C ARG A 66 -5.35 -6.42 -18.03
N PHE A 67 -6.52 -7.04 -18.18
CA PHE A 67 -7.23 -7.64 -17.06
C PHE A 67 -6.55 -8.92 -16.58
N ILE A 68 -6.44 -9.10 -15.26
CA ILE A 68 -5.83 -10.27 -14.61
C ILE A 68 -6.95 -11.08 -13.96
N TRP A 69 -7.50 -12.05 -14.70
CA TRP A 69 -8.63 -12.87 -14.28
C TRP A 69 -8.39 -13.63 -12.97
N ARG A 70 -7.16 -14.14 -12.77
CA ARG A 70 -6.76 -14.81 -11.53
C ARG A 70 -7.04 -13.93 -10.31
N ASN A 71 -6.57 -12.68 -10.32
CA ASN A 71 -6.75 -11.75 -9.20
C ASN A 71 -8.23 -11.44 -8.97
N ALA A 72 -8.98 -11.21 -10.05
CA ALA A 72 -10.42 -10.97 -9.96
C ALA A 72 -11.17 -12.15 -9.33
N ILE A 73 -10.86 -13.39 -9.75
CA ILE A 73 -11.47 -14.60 -9.21
C ILE A 73 -11.07 -14.80 -7.74
N VAL A 74 -9.80 -14.65 -7.38
CA VAL A 74 -9.32 -14.78 -6.00
C VAL A 74 -10.00 -13.76 -5.09
N LEU A 75 -10.07 -12.49 -5.51
CA LEU A 75 -10.75 -11.45 -4.76
C LEU A 75 -12.24 -11.75 -4.62
N LEU A 76 -12.92 -12.18 -5.70
CA LEU A 76 -14.34 -12.52 -5.66
C LEU A 76 -14.60 -13.68 -4.68
N VAL A 77 -13.85 -14.78 -4.80
CA VAL A 77 -13.99 -15.96 -3.93
C VAL A 77 -13.72 -15.58 -2.47
N LEU A 78 -12.65 -14.83 -2.20
CA LEU A 78 -12.32 -14.37 -0.86
C LEU A 78 -13.47 -13.57 -0.23
N HIS A 79 -14.05 -12.61 -0.97
CA HIS A 79 -15.14 -11.78 -0.46
C HIS A 79 -16.45 -12.55 -0.30
N VAL A 80 -16.78 -13.45 -1.23
CA VAL A 80 -17.96 -14.33 -1.11
C VAL A 80 -17.83 -15.22 0.13
N LEU A 81 -16.66 -15.83 0.35
CA LEU A 81 -16.39 -16.64 1.53
C LEU A 81 -16.43 -15.80 2.80
N ALA A 82 -15.87 -14.60 2.80
CA ALA A 82 -15.90 -13.71 3.96
C ALA A 82 -17.34 -13.32 4.34
N VAL A 83 -18.18 -12.94 3.37
CA VAL A 83 -19.60 -12.63 3.60
C VAL A 83 -20.36 -13.85 4.10
N TYR A 84 -20.21 -14.99 3.42
CA TYR A 84 -20.85 -16.24 3.84
C TYR A 84 -20.45 -16.63 5.27
N ASN A 85 -19.15 -16.64 5.57
CA ASN A 85 -18.63 -17.02 6.87
C ASN A 85 -19.03 -16.03 7.97
N PHE A 86 -19.09 -14.73 7.66
CA PHE A 86 -19.55 -13.72 8.60
C PHE A 86 -20.98 -14.03 9.06
N PHE A 87 -21.93 -14.15 8.13
CA PHE A 87 -23.34 -14.38 8.50
C PHE A 87 -23.60 -15.75 9.11
N ASN A 88 -22.83 -16.78 8.74
CA ASN A 88 -23.06 -18.14 9.22
C ASN A 88 -22.31 -18.49 10.52
N TYR A 89 -21.19 -17.84 10.81
CA TYR A 89 -20.26 -18.29 11.85
C TYR A 89 -19.86 -17.22 12.88
N ILE A 90 -20.06 -15.92 12.64
CA ILE A 90 -19.60 -14.87 13.57
C ILE A 90 -20.25 -14.96 14.96
N THR A 91 -21.50 -15.46 15.04
CA THR A 91 -22.22 -15.64 16.31
C THR A 91 -21.87 -16.96 17.00
N LYS A 92 -21.13 -17.85 16.34
CA LYS A 92 -20.77 -19.19 16.83
C LYS A 92 -19.37 -19.27 17.43
N ILE A 93 -18.53 -18.26 17.19
CA ILE A 93 -17.19 -18.19 17.78
C ILE A 93 -17.28 -17.83 19.27
N LYS A 94 -16.31 -18.29 20.04
CA LYS A 94 -16.17 -17.89 21.44
C LYS A 94 -15.79 -16.41 21.55
N LEU A 95 -16.18 -15.77 22.66
CA LEU A 95 -15.86 -14.36 22.91
C LEU A 95 -14.34 -14.08 22.90
N LEU A 96 -13.53 -15.01 23.39
CA LEU A 96 -12.07 -14.92 23.32
C LEU A 96 -11.55 -14.93 21.88
N THR A 97 -12.14 -15.77 21.00
CA THR A 97 -11.81 -15.79 19.56
C THR A 97 -12.16 -14.47 18.89
N PHE A 98 -13.33 -13.90 19.23
CA PHE A 98 -13.72 -12.58 18.73
C PHE A 98 -12.72 -11.50 19.16
N GLY A 99 -12.39 -11.41 20.45
CA GLY A 99 -11.43 -10.44 20.98
C GLY A 99 -10.03 -10.61 20.39
N PHE A 100 -9.56 -11.85 20.25
CA PHE A 100 -8.27 -12.17 19.61
C PHE A 100 -8.25 -11.81 18.12
N THR A 101 -9.34 -12.07 17.40
CA THR A 101 -9.47 -11.71 15.98
C THR A 101 -9.42 -10.19 15.83
N LEU A 102 -10.12 -9.44 16.69
CA LEU A 102 -10.07 -7.97 16.71
C LEU A 102 -8.66 -7.46 17.01
N LEU A 103 -7.96 -8.06 17.98
CA LEU A 103 -6.57 -7.72 18.29
C LEU A 103 -5.67 -7.94 17.07
N CYS A 104 -5.82 -9.06 16.35
CA CYS A 104 -5.08 -9.33 15.11
C CYS A 104 -5.40 -8.29 14.02
N THR A 105 -6.66 -7.88 13.87
CA THR A 105 -7.04 -6.79 12.94
C THR A 105 -6.33 -5.49 13.30
N VAL A 106 -6.27 -5.14 14.59
CA VAL A 106 -5.59 -3.92 15.06
C VAL A 106 -4.09 -3.98 14.79
N MET A 107 -3.44 -5.11 15.12
CA MET A 107 -2.02 -5.31 14.83
C MET A 107 -1.74 -5.21 13.33
N ALA A 108 -2.54 -5.87 12.49
CA ALA A 108 -2.44 -5.77 11.03
C ALA A 108 -2.54 -4.32 10.54
N GLY A 109 -3.54 -3.57 11.01
CA GLY A 109 -3.71 -2.16 10.68
C GLY A 109 -2.48 -1.32 11.06
N LEU A 110 -1.96 -1.48 12.29
CA LEU A 110 -0.76 -0.78 12.75
C LEU A 110 0.49 -1.09 11.90
N GLY A 111 0.62 -2.31 11.40
CA GLY A 111 1.70 -2.69 10.49
C GLY A 111 1.69 -1.87 9.19
N VAL A 112 0.50 -1.53 8.72
CA VAL A 112 0.28 -0.70 7.53
C VAL A 112 0.47 0.77 7.87
N THR A 113 -0.24 1.27 8.89
CA THR A 113 -0.31 2.70 9.21
C THR A 113 0.97 3.20 9.87
N ALA A 114 1.38 2.63 11.01
CA ALA A 114 2.61 3.04 11.70
C ALA A 114 3.87 2.57 10.95
N GLY A 115 3.81 1.40 10.30
CA GLY A 115 4.93 0.79 9.58
C GLY A 115 5.05 1.25 8.13
N ALA A 116 4.39 0.54 7.21
CA ALA A 116 4.56 0.74 5.77
C ALA A 116 4.33 2.19 5.33
N HIS A 117 3.33 2.85 5.89
CA HIS A 117 2.93 4.20 5.54
C HIS A 117 3.81 5.27 6.20
N ARG A 118 3.68 5.47 7.52
CA ARG A 118 4.31 6.62 8.20
C ARG A 118 5.81 6.45 8.39
N LEU A 119 6.29 5.24 8.71
CA LEU A 119 7.72 4.97 8.93
C LEU A 119 8.46 4.80 7.60
N TYR A 120 8.10 3.78 6.81
CA TYR A 120 8.89 3.42 5.63
C TYR A 120 8.60 4.30 4.41
N THR A 121 7.33 4.64 4.15
CA THR A 121 7.02 5.47 2.99
C THR A 121 7.40 6.93 3.20
N HIS A 122 6.90 7.53 4.29
CA HIS A 122 7.00 8.97 4.51
C HIS A 122 8.17 9.41 5.38
N ARG A 123 8.87 8.46 6.01
CA ARG A 123 9.99 8.74 6.91
C ARG A 123 9.60 9.79 7.95
N ALA A 124 8.37 9.70 8.45
CA ALA A 124 7.75 10.72 9.30
C ALA A 124 8.27 10.66 10.75
N TYR A 125 8.85 9.52 11.13
CA TYR A 125 9.58 9.31 12.36
C TYR A 125 10.68 8.25 12.14
N LYS A 126 11.55 8.06 13.12
CA LYS A 126 12.54 6.98 13.15
C LYS A 126 12.18 5.96 14.23
N ALA A 127 12.45 4.69 13.95
CA ALA A 127 12.25 3.59 14.88
C ALA A 127 13.59 2.95 15.26
N LYS A 128 13.67 2.36 16.45
CA LYS A 128 14.74 1.43 16.82
C LYS A 128 14.41 0.03 16.31
N PRO A 129 15.41 -0.86 16.13
CA PRO A 129 15.19 -2.20 15.60
C PRO A 129 14.06 -3.02 16.26
N PRO A 130 13.84 -2.99 17.59
CA PRO A 130 12.72 -3.72 18.19
C PRO A 130 11.35 -3.28 17.66
N LEU A 131 11.15 -1.98 17.45
CA LEU A 131 9.90 -1.45 16.90
C LEU A 131 9.77 -1.79 15.40
N GLU A 132 10.86 -1.68 14.63
CA GLU A 132 10.87 -2.08 13.22
C GLU A 132 10.46 -3.56 13.03
N VAL A 133 11.01 -4.45 13.87
CA VAL A 133 10.66 -5.89 13.84
C VAL A 133 9.18 -6.11 14.16
N ILE A 134 8.64 -5.45 15.20
CA ILE A 134 7.21 -5.55 15.55
C ILE A 134 6.35 -5.08 14.39
N LEU A 135 6.66 -3.93 13.79
CA LEU A 135 5.89 -3.37 12.68
C LEU A 135 5.97 -4.23 11.41
N LEU A 136 7.11 -4.88 11.14
CA LEU A 136 7.24 -5.83 10.02
C LEU A 136 6.41 -7.10 10.24
N ILE A 137 6.36 -7.62 11.47
CA ILE A 137 5.49 -8.76 11.83
C ILE A 137 4.01 -8.36 11.67
N PHE A 138 3.64 -7.19 12.16
CA PHE A 138 2.30 -6.63 12.01
C PHE A 138 1.94 -6.41 10.54
N TYR A 139 2.88 -5.93 9.72
CA TYR A 139 2.67 -5.78 8.28
C TYR A 139 2.49 -7.14 7.59
N SER A 140 3.25 -8.17 7.98
CA SER A 140 3.01 -9.55 7.51
C SER A 140 1.62 -10.07 7.88
N MET A 141 1.08 -9.68 9.03
CA MET A 141 -0.28 -10.02 9.45
C MET A 141 -1.36 -9.32 8.60
N ALA A 142 -1.05 -8.16 8.01
CA ALA A 142 -1.96 -7.44 7.14
C ALA A 142 -2.18 -8.13 5.78
N GLY A 143 -1.24 -8.97 5.35
CA GLY A 143 -1.36 -9.75 4.12
C GLY A 143 -1.37 -8.92 2.83
N MET A 144 -0.75 -7.73 2.87
CA MET A 144 -0.63 -6.86 1.69
C MET A 144 0.56 -7.27 0.80
N ASN A 145 0.77 -6.54 -0.30
CA ASN A 145 1.93 -6.71 -1.18
C ASN A 145 3.27 -6.58 -0.42
N THR A 146 4.38 -6.87 -1.11
CA THR A 146 5.72 -6.71 -0.53
C THR A 146 5.95 -5.30 0.01
N MET A 147 6.77 -5.14 1.05
CA MET A 147 7.06 -3.81 1.63
C MET A 147 7.64 -2.88 0.57
N TYR A 148 8.50 -3.40 -0.31
CA TYR A 148 9.05 -2.64 -1.43
C TYR A 148 7.96 -2.13 -2.38
N ASP A 149 7.05 -3.00 -2.83
CA ASP A 149 6.00 -2.61 -3.77
C ASP A 149 5.02 -1.62 -3.13
N TRP A 150 4.65 -1.85 -1.87
CA TRP A 150 3.75 -0.96 -1.13
C TRP A 150 4.34 0.45 -1.01
N VAL A 151 5.58 0.55 -0.53
CA VAL A 151 6.27 1.84 -0.37
C VAL A 151 6.46 2.53 -1.72
N ARG A 152 6.92 1.80 -2.75
CA ARG A 152 7.11 2.39 -4.08
C ARG A 152 5.80 2.93 -4.63
N ASP A 153 4.75 2.12 -4.62
CA ASP A 153 3.45 2.50 -5.18
C ASP A 153 2.84 3.68 -4.41
N HIS A 154 2.99 3.72 -3.09
CA HIS A 154 2.50 4.82 -2.26
C HIS A 154 3.29 6.13 -2.48
N ARG A 155 4.60 6.05 -2.68
CA ARG A 155 5.42 7.23 -3.09
C ARG A 155 5.02 7.76 -4.47
N VAL A 156 4.74 6.87 -5.42
CA VAL A 156 4.22 7.25 -6.75
C VAL A 156 2.86 7.92 -6.60
N HIS A 157 1.96 7.33 -5.81
CA HIS A 157 0.63 7.86 -5.55
C HIS A 157 0.68 9.30 -5.05
N HIS A 158 1.47 9.61 -4.01
CA HIS A 158 1.59 11.01 -3.55
C HIS A 158 2.17 11.96 -4.58
N LYS A 159 3.17 11.51 -5.35
CA LYS A 159 3.87 12.39 -6.32
C LYS A 159 3.04 12.68 -7.56
N TYR A 160 2.17 11.75 -7.96
CA TYR A 160 1.42 11.82 -9.22
C TYR A 160 -0.08 11.53 -9.03
N SER A 161 -0.61 11.86 -7.86
CA SER A 161 -2.00 11.63 -7.46
C SER A 161 -2.99 12.09 -8.54
N GLU A 162 -4.01 11.28 -8.80
CA GLU A 162 -5.04 11.56 -9.80
C GLU A 162 -4.55 11.75 -11.25
N THR A 163 -3.46 11.08 -11.61
CA THR A 163 -2.97 10.95 -12.99
C THR A 163 -2.89 9.49 -13.40
N ASP A 164 -2.55 9.20 -14.66
CA ASP A 164 -2.31 7.83 -15.13
C ASP A 164 -1.06 7.18 -14.51
N ALA A 165 -0.21 7.96 -13.83
CA ALA A 165 0.90 7.44 -13.05
C ALA A 165 0.49 7.02 -11.62
N ASP A 166 -0.70 7.38 -11.15
CA ASP A 166 -1.21 6.96 -9.85
C ASP A 166 -1.73 5.50 -9.92
N PRO A 167 -1.16 4.55 -9.14
CA PRO A 167 -1.56 3.15 -9.16
C PRO A 167 -3.06 2.93 -8.90
N HIS A 168 -3.67 3.77 -8.09
CA HIS A 168 -5.08 3.68 -7.69
C HIS A 168 -5.83 5.00 -7.93
N ASN A 169 -5.53 5.65 -9.06
CA ASN A 169 -6.15 6.89 -9.54
C ASN A 169 -7.67 6.95 -9.30
N ALA A 170 -8.08 7.75 -8.32
CA ALA A 170 -9.47 7.93 -7.93
C ALA A 170 -10.36 8.52 -9.04
N LYS A 171 -9.80 9.22 -10.03
CA LYS A 171 -10.57 9.73 -11.19
C LYS A 171 -11.12 8.62 -12.09
N ARG A 172 -10.60 7.40 -11.96
CA ARG A 172 -11.16 6.21 -12.65
C ARG A 172 -12.36 5.60 -11.91
N GLY A 173 -12.81 6.23 -10.82
CA GLY A 173 -14.00 5.87 -10.07
C GLY A 173 -13.72 5.00 -8.84
N PHE A 174 -14.70 4.97 -7.94
CA PHE A 174 -14.61 4.30 -6.64
C PHE A 174 -14.16 2.84 -6.74
N PHE A 175 -14.77 2.05 -7.62
CA PHE A 175 -14.43 0.64 -7.74
C PHE A 175 -12.97 0.42 -8.16
N PHE A 176 -12.47 1.24 -9.10
CA PHE A 176 -11.09 1.15 -9.54
C PHE A 176 -10.12 1.46 -8.39
N SER A 177 -10.28 2.59 -7.71
CA SER A 177 -9.38 2.99 -6.62
C SER A 177 -9.50 2.12 -5.36
N HIS A 178 -10.66 1.49 -5.15
CA HIS A 178 -10.87 0.58 -4.03
C HIS A 178 -10.14 -0.76 -4.27
N CYS A 179 -10.50 -1.52 -5.31
CA CYS A 179 -9.90 -2.83 -5.55
C CYS A 179 -9.73 -3.19 -7.04
N GLY A 180 -10.37 -2.47 -7.97
CA GLY A 180 -10.28 -2.77 -9.40
C GLY A 180 -8.89 -2.53 -10.01
N TRP A 181 -8.05 -1.71 -9.37
CA TRP A 181 -6.64 -1.55 -9.76
C TRP A 181 -5.81 -2.84 -9.55
N LEU A 182 -6.23 -3.71 -8.62
CA LEU A 182 -5.56 -4.99 -8.34
C LEU A 182 -5.91 -6.09 -9.36
N THR A 183 -6.95 -5.90 -10.17
CA THR A 183 -7.42 -6.88 -11.17
C THR A 183 -6.91 -6.59 -12.57
N GLN A 184 -5.92 -5.70 -12.72
CA GLN A 184 -5.31 -5.38 -14.00
C GLN A 184 -3.82 -5.11 -13.85
N THR A 185 -3.08 -5.24 -14.94
CA THR A 185 -1.68 -4.79 -14.97
C THR A 185 -1.62 -3.28 -14.76
N LYS A 186 -0.59 -2.80 -14.08
CA LYS A 186 -0.37 -1.37 -13.87
C LYS A 186 -0.35 -0.59 -15.19
N HIS A 187 -0.84 0.65 -15.16
CA HIS A 187 -0.70 1.54 -16.29
C HIS A 187 0.79 1.81 -16.58
N PRO A 188 1.23 1.92 -17.85
CA PRO A 188 2.63 2.14 -18.19
C PRO A 188 3.26 3.34 -17.48
N GLU A 189 2.50 4.42 -17.29
CA GLU A 189 2.98 5.60 -16.55
C GLU A 189 3.29 5.29 -15.08
N VAL A 190 2.58 4.36 -14.44
CA VAL A 190 2.89 3.92 -13.06
C VAL A 190 4.26 3.25 -13.03
N LEU A 191 4.57 2.41 -14.02
CA LEU A 191 5.86 1.71 -14.10
C LEU A 191 6.98 2.70 -14.39
N ARG A 192 6.77 3.59 -15.37
CA ARG A 192 7.74 4.61 -15.78
C ARG A 192 8.06 5.57 -14.64
N LYS A 193 7.03 6.13 -13.99
CA LYS A 193 7.22 7.04 -12.86
C LYS A 193 7.71 6.33 -11.61
N GLY A 194 7.31 5.07 -11.39
CA GLY A 194 7.78 4.23 -10.30
C GLY A 194 9.27 3.91 -10.37
N ALA A 195 9.83 3.75 -11.57
CA ALA A 195 11.27 3.56 -11.76
C ALA A 195 12.11 4.79 -11.36
N GLN A 196 11.49 5.96 -11.25
CA GLN A 196 12.14 7.22 -10.86
C GLN A 196 12.05 7.51 -9.35
N ILE A 197 11.38 6.66 -8.59
CA ILE A 197 11.28 6.80 -7.14
C ILE A 197 12.54 6.25 -6.49
N ASP A 198 13.20 7.07 -5.66
CA ASP A 198 14.27 6.59 -4.81
C ASP A 198 13.73 5.57 -3.80
N MET A 199 14.32 4.37 -3.81
CA MET A 199 13.99 3.26 -2.92
C MET A 199 15.21 2.78 -2.13
N SER A 200 16.32 3.53 -2.17
CA SER A 200 17.59 3.13 -1.56
C SER A 200 17.48 2.94 -0.05
N ASP A 201 16.63 3.69 0.63
CA ASP A 201 16.37 3.54 2.06
C ASP A 201 15.68 2.22 2.40
N ILE A 202 14.84 1.71 1.50
CA ILE A 202 14.13 0.44 1.67
C ILE A 202 15.06 -0.72 1.32
N THR A 203 15.81 -0.62 0.22
CA THR A 203 16.71 -1.70 -0.22
C THR A 203 17.94 -1.86 0.67
N ASN A 204 18.41 -0.77 1.30
CA ASN A 204 19.55 -0.80 2.22
C ASN A 204 19.17 -1.05 3.69
N ASN A 205 17.87 -1.11 4.04
CA ASN A 205 17.46 -1.46 5.40
C ASN A 205 17.51 -2.99 5.58
N PRO A 206 18.41 -3.53 6.44
CA PRO A 206 18.62 -4.97 6.56
C PRO A 206 17.39 -5.74 7.07
N LEU A 207 16.56 -5.12 7.93
CA LEU A 207 15.34 -5.75 8.44
C LEU A 207 14.28 -5.86 7.33
N VAL A 208 14.15 -4.81 6.52
CA VAL A 208 13.24 -4.81 5.36
C VAL A 208 13.73 -5.78 4.29
N SER A 209 15.04 -5.83 4.00
CA SER A 209 15.61 -6.82 3.07
C SER A 209 15.37 -8.26 3.54
N PHE A 210 15.50 -8.52 4.85
CA PHE A 210 15.17 -9.82 5.44
C PHE A 210 13.68 -10.15 5.27
N HIS A 211 12.80 -9.20 5.62
CA HIS A 211 11.35 -9.35 5.45
C HIS A 211 10.99 -9.64 4.00
N GLN A 212 11.54 -8.88 3.05
CA GLN A 212 11.34 -9.05 1.61
C GLN A 212 11.77 -10.45 1.14
N LYS A 213 12.95 -10.92 1.56
CA LYS A 213 13.49 -12.25 1.22
C LYS A 213 12.60 -13.39 1.72
N HIS A 214 11.94 -13.20 2.87
CA HIS A 214 11.10 -14.20 3.51
C HIS A 214 9.60 -13.89 3.42
N PHE A 215 9.22 -12.95 2.55
CA PHE A 215 7.91 -12.30 2.52
C PHE A 215 6.76 -13.30 2.53
N LEU A 216 6.73 -14.24 1.58
CA LEU A 216 5.64 -15.21 1.48
C LEU A 216 5.55 -16.10 2.72
N LYS A 217 6.68 -16.53 3.29
CA LYS A 217 6.72 -17.38 4.49
C LYS A 217 6.18 -16.62 5.70
N LEU A 218 6.64 -15.37 5.90
CA LEU A 218 6.22 -14.53 7.01
C LEU A 218 4.75 -14.15 6.88
N GLN A 219 4.28 -13.82 5.67
CA GLN A 219 2.89 -13.51 5.43
C GLN A 219 1.98 -14.71 5.69
N LEU A 220 2.30 -15.89 5.16
CA LEU A 220 1.51 -17.10 5.43
C LEU A 220 1.47 -17.41 6.93
N LEU A 221 2.63 -17.29 7.60
CA LEU A 221 2.75 -17.54 9.03
C LEU A 221 1.92 -16.58 9.87
N PHE A 222 2.09 -15.26 9.69
CA PHE A 222 1.48 -14.25 10.55
C PHE A 222 0.06 -13.86 10.14
N CYS A 223 -0.27 -13.87 8.84
CA CYS A 223 -1.63 -13.56 8.38
C CYS A 223 -2.56 -14.75 8.62
N PHE A 224 -2.18 -15.97 8.23
CA PHE A 224 -3.12 -17.08 8.17
C PHE A 224 -2.88 -18.14 9.26
N ILE A 225 -1.64 -18.63 9.42
CA ILE A 225 -1.37 -19.78 10.28
C ILE A 225 -1.52 -19.42 11.76
N ILE A 226 -0.72 -18.48 12.28
CA ILE A 226 -0.72 -18.13 13.71
C ILE A 226 -2.12 -17.72 14.20
N PRO A 227 -2.85 -16.83 13.51
CA PRO A 227 -4.17 -16.43 13.98
C PRO A 227 -5.21 -17.56 13.93
N SER A 228 -5.03 -18.57 13.08
CA SER A 228 -5.95 -19.71 12.98
C SER A 228 -5.65 -20.82 13.99
N ILE A 229 -4.40 -21.00 14.41
CA ILE A 229 -4.01 -22.06 15.36
C ILE A 229 -4.11 -21.66 16.83
N ILE A 230 -3.96 -20.37 17.16
CA ILE A 230 -4.01 -19.92 18.56
C ILE A 230 -5.38 -20.22 19.21
N PRO A 231 -6.54 -19.88 18.60
CA PRO A 231 -7.83 -20.14 19.22
C PRO A 231 -8.11 -21.60 19.62
N PRO A 232 -7.90 -22.60 18.74
CA PRO A 232 -8.10 -24.00 19.10
C PRO A 232 -7.11 -24.49 20.17
N LEU A 233 -5.86 -24.03 20.14
CA LEU A 233 -4.84 -24.49 21.08
C LEU A 233 -4.99 -23.93 22.49
N PHE A 234 -5.37 -22.65 22.63
CA PHE A 234 -5.32 -21.97 23.92
C PHE A 234 -6.68 -21.91 24.63
N TRP A 235 -7.80 -21.95 23.90
CA TRP A 235 -9.14 -21.92 24.50
C TRP A 235 -10.14 -22.85 23.80
N ASN A 236 -9.64 -23.88 23.12
CA ASN A 236 -10.42 -24.98 22.55
C ASN A 236 -11.54 -24.50 21.60
N GLU A 237 -11.27 -23.47 20.79
CA GLU A 237 -12.13 -23.10 19.67
C GLU A 237 -12.16 -24.20 18.60
N SER A 238 -13.20 -24.25 17.78
CA SER A 238 -13.18 -25.10 16.58
C SER A 238 -12.10 -24.63 15.59
N TRP A 239 -11.26 -25.56 15.12
CA TRP A 239 -10.25 -25.30 14.09
C TRP A 239 -10.85 -24.66 12.85
N ALA A 240 -12.01 -25.14 12.40
CA ALA A 240 -12.70 -24.59 11.23
C ALA A 240 -13.17 -23.16 11.50
N LEU A 241 -13.81 -22.90 12.64
CA LEU A 241 -14.29 -21.56 12.98
C LEU A 241 -13.14 -20.55 13.12
N ALA A 242 -12.06 -20.96 13.78
CA ALA A 242 -10.86 -20.15 13.95
C ALA A 242 -10.21 -19.79 12.60
N PHE A 243 -10.09 -20.78 11.70
CA PHE A 243 -9.58 -20.57 10.35
C PHE A 243 -10.47 -19.63 9.54
N TRP A 244 -11.78 -19.86 9.49
CA TRP A 244 -12.70 -19.05 8.69
C TRP A 244 -12.73 -17.61 9.16
N VAL A 245 -12.87 -17.36 10.46
CA VAL A 245 -12.97 -15.98 10.96
C VAL A 245 -11.66 -15.20 10.74
N ASN A 246 -10.50 -15.84 10.92
CA ASN A 246 -9.20 -15.16 10.78
C ASN A 246 -8.73 -15.05 9.33
N SER A 247 -8.96 -16.06 8.50
CA SER A 247 -8.41 -16.13 7.14
C SER A 247 -9.31 -15.52 6.08
N THR A 248 -10.62 -15.40 6.34
CA THR A 248 -11.56 -14.75 5.40
C THR A 248 -12.09 -13.45 5.96
N VAL A 249 -12.83 -13.49 7.08
CA VAL A 249 -13.55 -12.31 7.60
C VAL A 249 -12.58 -11.20 8.01
N ARG A 250 -11.64 -11.52 8.92
CA ARG A 250 -10.63 -10.58 9.42
C ARG A 250 -9.77 -10.03 8.28
N TYR A 251 -9.31 -10.90 7.38
CA TYR A 251 -8.48 -10.49 6.25
C TYR A 251 -9.23 -9.54 5.30
N CYS A 252 -10.48 -9.83 4.94
CA CYS A 252 -11.32 -8.91 4.17
C CYS A 252 -11.53 -7.56 4.87
N ILE A 253 -11.73 -7.55 6.19
CA ILE A 253 -11.87 -6.29 6.95
C ILE A 253 -10.60 -5.45 6.81
N VAL A 254 -9.42 -6.04 7.02
CA VAL A 254 -8.13 -5.32 6.89
C VAL A 254 -7.96 -4.76 5.47
N LEU A 255 -8.24 -5.56 4.44
CA LEU A 255 -8.13 -5.12 3.05
C LEU A 255 -9.07 -3.94 2.75
N ASN A 256 -10.37 -4.09 3.03
CA ASN A 256 -11.36 -3.05 2.71
C ASN A 256 -11.15 -1.78 3.55
N SER A 257 -10.78 -1.90 4.83
CA SER A 257 -10.41 -0.74 5.66
C SER A 257 -9.26 0.06 5.04
N THR A 258 -8.27 -0.63 4.48
CA THR A 258 -7.13 0.04 3.82
C THR A 258 -7.55 0.64 2.49
N TRP A 259 -8.30 -0.09 1.68
CA TRP A 259 -8.77 0.36 0.37
C TRP A 259 -9.77 1.52 0.43
N LEU A 260 -10.47 1.69 1.56
CA LEU A 260 -11.29 2.88 1.81
C LEU A 260 -10.46 4.17 1.82
N VAL A 261 -9.19 4.11 2.21
CA VAL A 261 -8.28 5.27 2.15
C VAL A 261 -8.08 5.70 0.70
N ASN A 262 -7.81 4.75 -0.20
CA ASN A 262 -7.60 5.03 -1.63
C ASN A 262 -8.89 5.47 -2.35
N SER A 263 -10.05 4.99 -1.91
CA SER A 263 -11.33 5.27 -2.56
C SER A 263 -12.13 6.35 -1.85
N ALA A 264 -12.72 6.03 -0.70
CA ALA A 264 -13.63 6.95 0.00
C ALA A 264 -12.92 8.23 0.44
N ALA A 265 -11.67 8.16 0.88
CA ALA A 265 -10.91 9.35 1.30
C ALA A 265 -10.32 10.17 0.14
N HIS A 266 -10.60 9.81 -1.12
CA HIS A 266 -10.33 10.63 -2.30
C HIS A 266 -11.60 11.19 -2.96
N ILE A 267 -12.78 10.76 -2.50
CA ILE A 267 -14.05 11.05 -3.17
C ILE A 267 -15.04 11.75 -2.24
N TYR A 268 -15.12 11.33 -0.97
CA TYR A 268 -16.17 11.77 -0.06
C TYR A 268 -15.57 12.43 1.19
N GLY A 269 -15.90 13.71 1.43
CA GLY A 269 -15.50 14.42 2.64
C GLY A 269 -15.15 15.89 2.37
N TYR A 270 -14.52 16.52 3.37
CA TYR A 270 -14.17 17.94 3.34
C TYR A 270 -12.71 18.16 2.93
N LYS A 271 -12.35 19.36 2.46
CA LYS A 271 -10.99 19.70 2.02
C LYS A 271 -10.44 20.96 2.71
N PRO A 272 -10.31 20.95 4.05
CA PRO A 272 -9.97 22.13 4.83
C PRO A 272 -8.52 22.63 4.65
N TYR A 273 -7.62 21.89 4.00
CA TYR A 273 -6.20 22.27 3.85
C TYR A 273 -5.79 22.52 2.38
N GLU A 274 -6.41 21.83 1.42
CA GLU A 274 -6.25 22.10 -0.02
C GLU A 274 -7.51 21.69 -0.78
N ALA A 275 -8.23 22.67 -1.32
CA ALA A 275 -9.50 22.45 -2.04
C ALA A 275 -9.31 21.81 -3.42
N ASN A 276 -8.17 22.03 -4.08
CA ASN A 276 -7.94 21.67 -5.47
C ASN A 276 -7.38 20.25 -5.69
N ILE A 277 -7.09 19.50 -4.63
CA ILE A 277 -6.71 18.08 -4.70
C ILE A 277 -7.92 17.20 -4.39
N SER A 278 -7.91 15.94 -4.83
CA SER A 278 -9.00 15.00 -4.53
C SER A 278 -9.08 14.50 -3.08
N PRO A 279 -7.97 14.20 -2.37
CA PRO A 279 -7.97 13.75 -0.97
C PRO A 279 -8.89 14.57 -0.06
N THR A 280 -9.69 13.90 0.75
CA THR A 280 -10.69 14.46 1.65
C THR A 280 -10.45 14.06 3.11
N GLN A 281 -11.00 14.83 4.02
CA GLN A 281 -11.17 14.47 5.43
C GLN A 281 -12.42 13.62 5.58
N ASN A 282 -12.28 12.39 6.07
CA ASN A 282 -13.39 11.46 6.24
C ASN A 282 -13.29 10.71 7.58
N TRP A 283 -14.16 11.05 8.52
CA TRP A 283 -14.14 10.50 9.87
C TRP A 283 -14.50 8.99 9.92
N LEU A 284 -15.33 8.50 9.00
CA LEU A 284 -15.63 7.06 8.89
C LEU A 284 -14.40 6.29 8.47
N VAL A 285 -13.66 6.80 7.48
CA VAL A 285 -12.37 6.21 7.08
C VAL A 285 -11.37 6.31 8.23
N ALA A 286 -11.33 7.43 8.97
CA ALA A 286 -10.42 7.57 10.10
C ALA A 286 -10.69 6.52 11.18
N PHE A 287 -11.96 6.21 11.47
CA PHE A 287 -12.34 5.13 12.37
C PHE A 287 -11.88 3.75 11.86
N PHE A 288 -12.24 3.37 10.63
CA PHE A 288 -11.94 2.04 10.09
C PHE A 288 -10.46 1.81 9.75
N ALA A 289 -9.73 2.88 9.44
CA ALA A 289 -8.31 2.86 9.07
C ALA A 289 -7.42 3.48 10.17
N MET A 290 -7.86 3.49 11.42
CA MET A 290 -7.02 3.82 12.59
C MET A 290 -6.32 5.19 12.52
N GLY A 291 -6.96 6.18 11.89
CA GLY A 291 -6.45 7.54 11.73
C GLY A 291 -6.14 7.96 10.29
N GLU A 292 -6.06 7.04 9.33
CA GLU A 292 -5.64 7.38 7.95
C GLU A 292 -6.72 8.06 7.09
N GLY A 293 -7.93 8.23 7.63
CA GLY A 293 -9.00 8.96 6.95
C GLY A 293 -8.83 10.47 6.95
N TRP A 294 -7.79 10.99 7.60
CA TRP A 294 -7.51 12.42 7.59
C TRP A 294 -6.76 12.90 6.33
N HIS A 295 -7.26 12.48 5.17
CA HIS A 295 -6.44 12.31 3.98
C HIS A 295 -6.09 13.61 3.26
N ASN A 296 -6.97 14.62 3.31
CA ASN A 296 -6.65 15.97 2.80
C ASN A 296 -5.44 16.58 3.51
N TYR A 297 -5.37 16.47 4.85
CA TYR A 297 -4.21 16.93 5.62
C TYR A 297 -2.98 16.12 5.25
N HIS A 298 -3.12 14.79 5.22
CA HIS A 298 -2.01 13.90 4.93
C HIS A 298 -1.36 14.19 3.56
N HIS A 299 -2.14 14.43 2.51
CA HIS A 299 -1.58 14.76 1.19
C HIS A 299 -0.93 16.15 1.13
N VAL A 300 -1.31 17.07 2.01
CA VAL A 300 -0.69 18.39 2.13
C VAL A 300 0.59 18.35 2.96
N PHE A 301 0.62 17.54 4.02
CA PHE A 301 1.75 17.37 4.94
C PHE A 301 2.15 15.89 5.06
N PRO A 302 2.63 15.24 3.98
CA PRO A 302 2.88 13.79 3.98
C PRO A 302 3.96 13.35 4.96
N TRP A 303 4.86 14.27 5.35
CA TRP A 303 5.93 14.01 6.32
C TRP A 303 5.50 14.13 7.80
N ASP A 304 4.25 14.51 8.10
CA ASP A 304 3.76 14.56 9.48
C ASP A 304 3.54 13.15 10.03
N TYR A 305 4.16 12.82 11.17
CA TYR A 305 4.05 11.52 11.82
C TYR A 305 2.63 11.19 12.30
N LYS A 306 1.79 12.21 12.48
CA LYS A 306 0.40 12.02 12.86
C LYS A 306 -0.49 11.70 11.66
N ALA A 307 -0.09 12.12 10.45
CA ALA A 307 -0.97 12.16 9.28
C ALA A 307 -2.29 12.93 9.50
N ASP A 308 -2.37 13.75 10.55
CA ASP A 308 -3.53 14.55 10.94
C ASP A 308 -3.11 15.72 11.84
N GLU A 309 -4.00 16.70 12.04
CA GLU A 309 -3.70 17.89 12.85
C GLU A 309 -3.68 17.61 14.38
N PHE A 310 -4.62 16.80 14.89
CA PHE A 310 -4.95 16.71 16.32
C PHE A 310 -4.44 15.44 17.02
N GLY A 311 -3.92 14.46 16.28
CA GLY A 311 -3.41 13.21 16.83
C GLY A 311 -4.52 12.35 17.46
N PRO A 312 -4.29 11.75 18.65
CA PRO A 312 -5.21 10.78 19.26
C PRO A 312 -6.64 11.29 19.47
N HIS A 313 -6.82 12.61 19.59
CA HIS A 313 -8.13 13.24 19.78
C HIS A 313 -9.03 13.22 18.54
N ALA A 314 -8.49 12.83 17.38
CA ALA A 314 -9.20 12.71 16.12
C ALA A 314 -9.29 11.25 15.64
N LEU A 315 -9.66 10.30 16.50
CA LEU A 315 -9.78 8.87 16.09
C LEU A 315 -8.47 8.28 15.51
N ASN A 316 -7.31 8.85 15.86
CA ASN A 316 -6.02 8.42 15.34
C ASN A 316 -5.30 7.50 16.33
N PHE A 317 -5.72 6.23 16.32
CA PHE A 317 -5.12 5.21 17.17
C PHE A 317 -3.65 4.95 16.82
N THR A 318 -3.28 5.08 15.53
CA THR A 318 -1.89 4.93 15.07
C THR A 318 -0.96 5.93 15.76
N THR A 319 -1.35 7.21 15.81
CA THR A 319 -0.57 8.26 16.50
C THR A 319 -0.38 7.93 17.98
N PHE A 320 -1.44 7.48 18.66
CA PHE A 320 -1.35 7.07 20.07
C PHE A 320 -0.32 5.96 20.30
N VAL A 321 -0.28 4.94 19.44
CA VAL A 321 0.69 3.84 19.52
C VAL A 321 2.12 4.35 19.30
N ILE A 322 2.32 5.21 18.29
CA ILE A 322 3.64 5.82 18.04
C ILE A 322 4.09 6.65 19.24
N ASP A 323 3.21 7.46 19.85
CA ASP A 323 3.52 8.25 21.04
C ASP A 323 3.90 7.37 22.24
N CYS A 324 3.24 6.21 22.43
CA CYS A 324 3.61 5.24 23.46
C CYS A 324 5.02 4.67 23.23
N PHE A 325 5.37 4.32 21.99
CA PHE A 325 6.73 3.88 21.66
C PHE A 325 7.75 5.01 21.78
N ALA A 326 7.35 6.25 21.54
CA ALA A 326 8.21 7.42 21.72
C ALA A 326 8.55 7.65 23.20
N LYS A 327 7.57 7.49 24.10
CA LYS A 327 7.77 7.61 25.55
C LYS A 327 8.81 6.63 26.10
N ILE A 328 8.89 5.42 25.52
CA ILE A 328 9.93 4.43 25.89
C ILE A 328 11.20 4.55 25.03
N GLY A 329 11.29 5.57 24.17
CA GLY A 329 12.46 5.87 23.35
C GLY A 329 12.70 4.89 22.20
N TRP A 330 11.67 4.17 21.75
CA TRP A 330 11.74 3.26 20.59
C TRP A 330 11.33 3.95 19.29
N ALA A 331 10.45 4.95 19.35
CA ALA A 331 10.21 5.90 18.27
C ALA A 331 10.85 7.25 18.63
N TYR A 332 11.40 7.97 17.64
CA TYR A 332 12.05 9.26 17.84
C TYR A 332 12.04 10.08 16.55
N ASP A 333 12.47 11.35 16.62
CA ASP A 333 12.51 12.26 15.46
C ASP A 333 11.14 12.42 14.78
N LEU A 334 10.09 12.57 15.61
CA LEU A 334 8.68 12.67 15.20
C LEU A 334 8.44 14.03 14.52
N LYS A 335 8.27 14.02 13.20
CA LYS A 335 8.11 15.24 12.40
C LYS A 335 6.67 15.74 12.46
N GLN A 336 6.49 17.03 12.70
CA GLN A 336 5.19 17.69 12.64
C GLN A 336 5.34 19.13 12.11
N PRO A 337 4.37 19.65 11.34
CA PRO A 337 4.36 21.05 10.94
C PRO A 337 4.05 21.95 12.12
N SER A 338 4.46 23.23 12.03
CA SER A 338 4.07 24.23 13.02
C SER A 338 2.57 24.55 12.91
N LYS A 339 1.93 24.89 14.03
CA LYS A 339 0.52 25.31 14.03
C LYS A 339 0.24 26.48 13.08
N GLU A 340 1.19 27.42 13.00
CA GLU A 340 1.12 28.55 12.09
C GLU A 340 1.12 28.11 10.62
N LEU A 341 1.97 27.14 10.26
CA LEU A 341 2.00 26.59 8.89
C LEU A 341 0.67 25.91 8.55
N VAL A 342 0.14 25.10 9.46
CA VAL A 342 -1.16 24.43 9.27
C VAL A 342 -2.28 25.45 9.10
N TRP A 343 -2.35 26.45 9.98
CA TRP A 343 -3.36 27.50 9.94
C TRP A 343 -3.29 28.32 8.64
N ARG A 344 -2.10 28.78 8.24
CA ARG A 344 -1.93 29.55 6.99
C ARG A 344 -2.35 28.73 5.78
N THR A 345 -2.00 27.45 5.75
CA THR A 345 -2.40 26.56 4.66
C THR A 345 -3.93 26.42 4.60
N ALA A 346 -4.57 26.17 5.75
CA ALA A 346 -6.03 26.05 5.81
C ALA A 346 -6.75 27.34 5.37
N VAL A 347 -6.26 28.51 5.79
CA VAL A 347 -6.82 29.81 5.40
C VAL A 347 -6.66 30.09 3.90
N ASN A 348 -5.47 29.83 3.35
CA ASN A 348 -5.13 30.28 2.01
C ASN A 348 -5.54 29.28 0.91
N ARG A 349 -5.63 27.99 1.24
CA ARG A 349 -5.79 26.90 0.26
C ARG A 349 -6.99 25.98 0.55
N GLY A 350 -7.53 26.02 1.77
CA GLY A 350 -8.66 25.19 2.17
C GLY A 350 -9.99 25.62 1.56
N ASP A 351 -10.97 24.73 1.61
CA ASP A 351 -12.35 24.97 1.17
C ASP A 351 -13.22 25.75 2.17
N GLY A 352 -12.61 26.33 3.22
CA GLY A 352 -13.31 27.04 4.30
C GLY A 352 -13.95 26.14 5.36
N SER A 353 -13.89 24.81 5.24
CA SER A 353 -14.48 23.88 6.21
C SER A 353 -13.68 23.71 7.51
N HIS A 354 -12.47 24.27 7.57
CA HIS A 354 -11.57 24.15 8.72
C HIS A 354 -12.20 24.71 10.00
N HIS A 355 -12.08 23.96 11.11
CA HIS A 355 -12.75 24.26 12.38
C HIS A 355 -12.41 25.65 12.96
N SER A 356 -11.19 26.14 12.75
CA SER A 356 -10.76 27.47 13.22
C SER A 356 -11.41 28.62 12.46
N LEU A 357 -11.89 28.39 11.24
CA LEU A 357 -12.54 29.41 10.40
C LEU A 357 -14.02 29.57 10.74
N LYS A 358 -14.65 28.53 11.29
CA LYS A 358 -16.06 28.54 11.72
C LYS A 358 -16.35 29.35 12.98
N LYS A 359 -15.32 29.71 13.77
CA LYS A 359 -15.49 30.48 15.01
C LYS A 359 -15.59 32.00 14.81
N ASN A 360 -15.37 32.49 13.59
CA ASN A 360 -15.36 33.91 13.26
C ASN A 360 -16.55 34.33 12.36
N SER A 361 -17.57 33.48 12.21
CA SER A 361 -18.77 33.73 11.38
C SER A 361 -20.03 33.84 12.22
#